data_AF-A0A1J5HBL6-F1
#
_entry.id   AF-A0A1J5HBL6-F1
#
_cell.length_a   1.000
_cell.length_b   1.000
_cell.length_c   1.000
_cell.angle_alpha   90.00
_cell.angle_beta   90.00
_cell.angle_gamma   90.00
#
_symmetry.space_group_name_H-M   'P 1'
#
loop_
_entity.id
_entity.type
_entity.pdbx_description
1 polymer ?
#
loop_
_entity_poly.entity_id
_entity_poly.type
_entity_poly.pdbx_seq_one_letter_code
_entity_poly.pdbx_strand_id
1 'polypeptide(L)'
;MFSLLVLAVLSFGTFGIAFASSVWPASDLTVLTYAGNNGLPSGFEPSGMVWTEDGLAVVGDDGDLYLLDADGNVLNSFWIGGDLEGITTKDPASQTVYIAVENPDSVLGFDLSTGQLTGEYWDLTPWLISADNLGMEALTCVDGYFYAGLQEDGDIYIFDLQDNGSVTFIEKKDMYYPSDISGMYYDSSTGLLYSLYDSHDRIVITDRNWNIVDRLQVPGFNQEGISLGLYPSTDIYFAEDSGRVTMASGFPSNQPQPEPEPEVISGPNLYVTNLAINPLTQKVTYTIGNDGDTSVTDYTEGVNTIYVDGVEWQDRYWKWHSYYSSLYGSVGGTVGRAWFLYRNQIMSDFETGDVHTLTVCTDADGVLAELDESDNCQSIDWEFQAVLPDMYVEFGSFEDFTLTYTLGNQGILDTFPFNGQNAVFLNGRRVEFTKWNAESSKTYLKVGNSETRTYSVDQSTLKTGKTYTVKVCVDRNGVIAELDESNNCMEYLFVKN
;
A
#
# COMPACT_ATOMS: atom_id res chain seq x y z
N MET A 1 -50.36 1.07 -39.34
CA MET A 1 -49.29 1.78 -38.62
C MET A 1 -49.63 1.77 -37.14
N PHE A 2 -49.04 0.85 -36.38
CA PHE A 2 -48.76 0.96 -34.93
C PHE A 2 -48.00 -0.33 -34.58
N SER A 3 -46.67 -0.23 -34.55
CA SER A 3 -45.81 -1.30 -34.03
C SER A 3 -45.75 -1.16 -32.52
N LEU A 4 -46.14 -2.22 -31.82
CA LEU A 4 -46.03 -2.38 -30.38
C LEU A 4 -44.58 -2.78 -30.07
N LEU A 5 -43.83 -1.89 -29.41
CA LEU A 5 -42.47 -2.17 -28.92
C LEU A 5 -42.61 -2.73 -27.50
N VAL A 6 -42.34 -4.02 -27.32
CA VAL A 6 -42.26 -4.65 -25.99
C VAL A 6 -40.85 -4.43 -25.45
N LEU A 7 -40.73 -3.62 -24.41
CA LEU A 7 -39.50 -3.38 -23.67
C LEU A 7 -39.35 -4.50 -22.62
N ALA A 8 -38.44 -5.43 -22.83
CA ALA A 8 -38.08 -6.43 -21.83
C ALA A 8 -37.09 -5.80 -20.83
N VAL A 9 -37.56 -5.56 -19.61
CA VAL A 9 -36.71 -5.16 -18.49
C VAL A 9 -36.04 -6.43 -17.96
N LEU A 10 -34.74 -6.60 -18.25
CA LEU A 10 -33.91 -7.58 -17.57
C LEU A 10 -33.61 -7.06 -16.16
N SER A 11 -34.27 -7.61 -15.15
CA SER A 11 -33.85 -7.47 -13.76
C SER A 11 -32.57 -8.26 -13.57
N PHE A 12 -31.44 -7.57 -13.39
CA PHE A 12 -30.24 -8.18 -12.81
C PHE A 12 -30.55 -8.48 -11.34
N GLY A 13 -30.88 -9.73 -11.04
CA GLY A 13 -30.87 -10.22 -9.67
C GLY A 13 -29.43 -10.18 -9.17
N THR A 14 -29.16 -9.34 -8.19
CA THR A 14 -27.95 -9.41 -7.37
C THR A 14 -27.97 -10.75 -6.64
N PHE A 15 -27.22 -11.73 -7.15
CA PHE A 15 -26.88 -12.92 -6.37
C PHE A 15 -25.95 -12.46 -5.25
N GLY A 16 -26.50 -12.29 -4.05
CA GLY A 16 -25.69 -12.24 -2.84
C GLY A 16 -24.92 -13.55 -2.75
N ILE A 17 -23.60 -13.48 -2.90
CA ILE A 17 -22.73 -14.62 -2.65
C ILE A 17 -22.79 -14.85 -1.14
N ALA A 18 -23.55 -15.86 -0.71
CA ALA A 18 -23.54 -16.32 0.67
C ALA A 18 -22.15 -16.92 0.93
N PHE A 19 -21.27 -16.15 1.57
CA PHE A 19 -20.03 -16.67 2.10
C PHE A 19 -20.38 -17.58 3.29
N ALA A 20 -19.93 -18.84 3.24
CA ALA A 20 -20.08 -19.76 4.35
C ALA A 20 -19.19 -19.30 5.51
N SER A 21 -19.71 -19.38 6.74
CA SER A 21 -18.90 -19.24 7.96
C SER A 21 -17.81 -20.31 7.96
N SER A 22 -16.60 -19.96 8.39
CA SER A 22 -15.58 -20.98 8.63
C SER A 22 -15.92 -21.77 9.90
N VAL A 23 -15.30 -22.95 10.02
CA VAL A 23 -15.48 -23.85 11.17
C VAL A 23 -14.72 -23.26 12.37
N TRP A 24 -15.33 -23.32 13.56
CA TRP A 24 -14.67 -22.92 14.80
C TRP A 24 -13.26 -23.55 14.92
N PRO A 25 -12.19 -22.75 15.07
CA PRO A 25 -10.83 -23.24 14.92
C PRO A 25 -10.18 -23.71 16.23
N ALA A 26 -10.81 -23.50 17.38
CA ALA A 26 -10.26 -23.81 18.70
C ALA A 26 -10.87 -25.09 19.30
N SER A 27 -10.46 -25.43 20.54
CA SER A 27 -11.10 -26.49 21.31
C SER A 27 -12.58 -26.18 21.59
N ASP A 28 -13.32 -27.18 22.08
CA ASP A 28 -14.65 -26.95 22.66
C ASP A 28 -14.56 -25.96 23.83
N LEU A 29 -15.63 -25.21 24.07
CA LEU A 29 -15.73 -24.31 25.21
C LEU A 29 -15.74 -25.09 26.52
N THR A 30 -14.91 -24.62 27.45
CA THR A 30 -14.85 -25.06 28.84
C THR A 30 -15.35 -23.94 29.73
N VAL A 31 -16.25 -24.25 30.66
CA VAL A 31 -16.69 -23.29 31.69
C VAL A 31 -15.57 -23.12 32.71
N LEU A 32 -15.01 -21.92 32.79
CA LEU A 32 -14.02 -21.55 33.80
C LEU A 32 -14.70 -21.30 35.14
N THR A 33 -15.75 -20.49 35.11
CA THR A 33 -16.55 -20.16 36.29
C THR A 33 -17.98 -19.79 35.89
N TYR A 34 -18.86 -19.71 36.88
CA TYR A 34 -20.24 -19.31 36.70
C TYR A 34 -20.78 -18.66 37.98
N ALA A 35 -21.87 -17.91 37.86
CA ALA A 35 -22.55 -17.24 38.96
C ALA A 35 -22.86 -18.22 40.11
N GLY A 36 -22.40 -17.89 41.32
CA GLY A 36 -22.50 -18.75 42.51
C GLY A 36 -21.35 -19.75 42.67
N ASN A 37 -20.33 -19.72 41.81
CA ASN A 37 -19.15 -20.58 41.87
C ASN A 37 -17.84 -19.77 41.78
N ASN A 38 -16.74 -20.35 42.30
CA ASN A 38 -15.38 -19.76 42.33
C ASN A 38 -15.30 -18.29 42.82
N GLY A 39 -16.26 -17.87 43.64
CA GLY A 39 -16.30 -16.52 44.23
C GLY A 39 -17.21 -15.52 43.52
N LEU A 40 -17.75 -15.85 42.34
CA LEU A 40 -18.77 -15.01 41.68
C LEU A 40 -20.10 -15.13 42.43
N PRO A 41 -20.83 -14.01 42.67
CA PRO A 41 -22.11 -14.07 43.36
C PRO A 41 -23.18 -14.75 42.50
N SER A 42 -24.22 -15.25 43.16
CA SER A 42 -25.40 -15.77 42.46
C SER A 42 -26.12 -14.61 41.78
N GLY A 43 -26.40 -14.75 40.48
CA GLY A 43 -27.06 -13.72 39.69
C GLY A 43 -26.12 -12.70 39.04
N PHE A 44 -24.80 -12.90 39.09
CA PHE A 44 -23.88 -12.15 38.23
C PHE A 44 -24.17 -12.49 36.76
N GLU A 45 -24.39 -11.47 35.94
CA GLU A 45 -24.64 -11.55 34.48
C GLU A 45 -23.43 -10.90 33.77
N PRO A 46 -22.41 -11.69 33.39
CA PRO A 46 -21.20 -11.17 32.78
C PRO A 46 -21.46 -10.59 31.39
N SER A 47 -20.96 -9.37 31.17
CA SER A 47 -21.03 -8.67 29.89
C SER A 47 -19.60 -8.52 29.31
N GLY A 48 -19.01 -7.33 29.27
CA GLY A 48 -17.67 -7.12 28.73
C GLY A 48 -16.52 -7.79 29.50
N MET A 49 -15.42 -8.09 28.79
CA MET A 49 -14.20 -8.58 29.42
C MET A 49 -12.90 -8.16 28.72
N VAL A 50 -11.80 -8.11 29.47
CA VAL A 50 -10.45 -7.86 28.93
C VAL A 50 -9.37 -8.53 29.78
N TRP A 51 -8.36 -9.11 29.13
CA TRP A 51 -7.18 -9.63 29.81
C TRP A 51 -6.20 -8.51 30.18
N THR A 52 -5.72 -8.54 31.42
CA THR A 52 -4.68 -7.64 31.97
C THR A 52 -3.54 -8.47 32.53
N GLU A 53 -2.42 -7.85 32.90
CA GLU A 53 -1.31 -8.56 33.56
C GLU A 53 -1.72 -9.21 34.89
N ASP A 54 -2.73 -8.68 35.57
CA ASP A 54 -3.19 -9.21 36.86
C ASP A 54 -4.31 -10.27 36.74
N GLY A 55 -4.88 -10.45 35.55
CA GLY A 55 -5.95 -11.42 35.29
C GLY A 55 -7.00 -10.95 34.30
N LEU A 56 -8.08 -11.73 34.16
CA LEU A 56 -9.23 -11.39 33.34
C LEU A 56 -10.16 -10.47 34.12
N ALA A 57 -10.27 -9.21 33.69
CA ALA A 57 -11.28 -8.30 34.20
C ALA A 57 -12.60 -8.54 33.45
N VAL A 58 -13.67 -8.76 34.20
CA VAL A 58 -15.03 -9.01 33.66
C VAL A 58 -15.99 -8.07 34.37
N VAL A 59 -16.78 -7.33 33.59
CA VAL A 59 -17.88 -6.51 34.12
C VAL A 59 -19.19 -7.26 34.05
N GLY A 60 -20.12 -6.90 34.93
CA GLY A 60 -21.51 -7.32 34.83
C GLY A 60 -22.43 -6.11 34.71
N ASP A 61 -23.53 -6.30 34.01
CA ASP A 61 -24.60 -5.32 33.78
C ASP A 61 -25.15 -4.70 35.08
N ASP A 62 -25.12 -5.44 36.19
CA ASP A 62 -25.54 -4.97 37.51
C ASP A 62 -24.61 -3.91 38.14
N GLY A 63 -23.45 -3.61 37.55
CA GLY A 63 -22.55 -2.56 38.02
C GLY A 63 -21.32 -3.06 38.77
N ASP A 64 -20.96 -4.32 38.63
CA ASP A 64 -19.81 -4.91 39.30
C ASP A 64 -18.67 -5.27 38.33
N LEU A 65 -17.46 -5.37 38.89
CA LEU A 65 -16.25 -5.78 38.17
C LEU A 65 -15.54 -6.84 38.99
N TYR A 66 -15.23 -7.96 38.36
CA TYR A 66 -14.42 -9.03 38.93
C TYR A 66 -13.10 -9.17 38.19
N LEU A 67 -12.03 -9.38 38.95
CA LEU A 67 -10.74 -9.81 38.41
C LEU A 67 -10.59 -11.30 38.67
N LEU A 68 -10.42 -12.09 37.62
CA LEU A 68 -10.31 -13.55 37.68
C LEU A 68 -8.88 -14.00 37.35
N ASP A 69 -8.40 -15.05 38.00
CA ASP A 69 -7.21 -15.77 37.52
C ASP A 69 -7.51 -16.62 36.28
N ALA A 70 -6.47 -17.22 35.71
CA ALA A 70 -6.59 -18.08 34.51
C ALA A 70 -7.45 -19.35 34.74
N ASP A 71 -7.66 -19.75 36.00
CA ASP A 71 -8.51 -20.88 36.38
C ASP A 71 -9.95 -20.45 36.69
N GLY A 72 -10.27 -19.15 36.58
CA GLY A 72 -11.60 -18.59 36.84
C GLY A 72 -11.91 -18.32 38.31
N ASN A 73 -10.91 -18.29 39.21
CA ASN A 73 -11.12 -17.90 40.60
C ASN A 73 -11.13 -16.37 40.73
N VAL A 74 -12.07 -15.84 41.51
CA VAL A 74 -12.11 -14.42 41.84
C VAL A 74 -10.89 -14.03 42.69
N LEU A 75 -10.05 -13.17 42.13
CA LEU A 75 -8.92 -12.52 42.80
C LEU A 75 -9.36 -11.27 43.56
N ASN A 76 -10.24 -10.48 42.94
CA ASN A 76 -10.76 -9.24 43.53
C ASN A 76 -12.15 -8.90 42.96
N SER A 77 -12.88 -8.04 43.67
CA SER A 77 -14.18 -7.55 43.21
C SER A 77 -14.39 -6.09 43.58
N PHE A 78 -15.12 -5.38 42.72
CA PHE A 78 -15.40 -3.97 42.86
C PHE A 78 -16.86 -3.67 42.53
N TRP A 79 -17.43 -2.72 43.25
CA TRP A 79 -18.75 -2.17 42.94
C TRP A 79 -18.56 -0.77 42.34
N ILE A 80 -18.95 -0.61 41.09
CA ILE A 80 -18.85 0.63 40.33
C ILE A 80 -20.23 1.28 40.22
N GLY A 81 -21.25 0.47 39.94
CA GLY A 81 -22.63 0.86 39.68
C GLY A 81 -22.85 1.33 38.23
N GLY A 82 -24.08 1.18 37.75
CA GLY A 82 -24.48 1.46 36.36
C GLY A 82 -24.68 0.16 35.56
N ASP A 83 -25.20 0.29 34.34
CA ASP A 83 -25.29 -0.77 33.32
C ASP A 83 -23.91 -0.91 32.66
N LEU A 84 -23.10 -1.91 33.02
CA LEU A 84 -21.73 -2.04 32.51
C LEU A 84 -21.64 -3.11 31.43
N GLU A 85 -21.43 -2.69 30.18
CA GLU A 85 -21.48 -3.63 29.06
C GLU A 85 -20.13 -3.95 28.43
N GLY A 86 -19.20 -3.00 28.41
CA GLY A 86 -17.90 -3.18 27.77
C GLY A 86 -16.75 -2.87 28.72
N ILE A 87 -15.60 -3.48 28.49
CA ILE A 87 -14.36 -3.12 29.17
C ILE A 87 -13.17 -3.31 28.25
N THR A 88 -12.21 -2.39 28.31
CA THR A 88 -10.97 -2.48 27.55
C THR A 88 -9.80 -1.87 28.31
N THR A 89 -8.59 -2.04 27.77
CA THR A 89 -7.39 -1.36 28.24
C THR A 89 -6.61 -0.81 27.04
N LYS A 90 -5.91 0.31 27.24
CA LYS A 90 -4.94 0.84 26.27
C LYS A 90 -3.65 -0.01 26.25
N ASP A 91 -3.34 -0.65 27.36
CA ASP A 91 -2.12 -1.44 27.58
C ASP A 91 -2.42 -2.50 28.66
N PRO A 92 -2.29 -3.80 28.38
CA PRO A 92 -2.53 -4.84 29.39
C PRO A 92 -1.65 -4.75 30.64
N ALA A 93 -0.49 -4.07 30.57
CA ALA A 93 0.36 -3.80 31.72
C ALA A 93 -0.12 -2.61 32.57
N SER A 94 -1.08 -1.83 32.07
CA SER A 94 -1.71 -0.74 32.79
C SER A 94 -2.66 -1.26 33.86
N GLN A 95 -2.66 -0.59 35.01
CA GLN A 95 -3.66 -0.78 36.06
C GLN A 95 -4.98 -0.07 35.77
N THR A 96 -5.02 0.75 34.72
CA THR A 96 -6.21 1.49 34.29
C THR A 96 -6.93 0.74 33.17
N VAL A 97 -8.21 0.46 33.41
CA VAL A 97 -9.17 -0.04 32.44
C VAL A 97 -10.23 1.02 32.14
N TYR A 98 -10.88 0.87 30.99
CA TYR A 98 -11.93 1.75 30.52
C TYR A 98 -13.20 0.94 30.37
N ILE A 99 -14.29 1.40 30.96
CA ILE A 99 -15.54 0.65 31.10
C ILE A 99 -16.63 1.40 30.37
N ALA A 100 -17.34 0.71 29.49
CA ALA A 100 -18.53 1.19 28.81
C ALA A 100 -19.74 1.05 29.73
N VAL A 101 -20.57 2.10 29.75
CA VAL A 101 -21.84 2.16 30.47
C VAL A 101 -22.95 2.36 29.44
N GLU A 102 -24.02 1.56 29.47
CA GLU A 102 -25.11 1.64 28.49
C GLU A 102 -25.98 2.89 28.71
N ASN A 103 -26.26 3.24 29.97
CA ASN A 103 -27.22 4.30 30.29
C ASN A 103 -26.78 5.27 31.40
N PRO A 104 -26.39 6.52 31.06
CA PRO A 104 -26.20 7.03 29.69
C PRO A 104 -24.95 6.45 29.04
N ASP A 105 -24.97 6.30 27.71
CA ASP A 105 -23.83 5.83 26.92
C ASP A 105 -22.57 6.63 27.26
N SER A 106 -21.65 6.01 27.99
CA SER A 106 -20.46 6.69 28.49
C SER A 106 -19.30 5.76 28.76
N VAL A 107 -18.09 6.31 28.76
CA VAL A 107 -16.88 5.57 29.15
C VAL A 107 -16.33 6.12 30.46
N LEU A 108 -15.99 5.22 31.37
CA LEU A 108 -15.40 5.51 32.67
C LEU A 108 -13.95 5.00 32.73
N GLY A 109 -13.04 5.78 33.31
CA GLY A 109 -11.72 5.29 33.69
C GLY A 109 -11.74 4.66 35.10
N PHE A 110 -11.16 3.48 35.26
CA PHE A 110 -11.10 2.76 36.52
C PHE A 110 -9.70 2.20 36.79
N ASP A 111 -9.19 2.37 38.01
CA ASP A 111 -7.88 1.87 38.44
C ASP A 111 -8.06 0.59 39.27
N LEU A 112 -7.64 -0.55 38.72
CA LEU A 112 -7.72 -1.89 39.32
C LEU A 112 -6.90 -2.01 40.61
N SER A 113 -5.81 -1.26 40.74
CA SER A 113 -4.93 -1.32 41.91
C SER A 113 -5.54 -0.63 43.13
N THR A 114 -6.27 0.46 42.90
CA THR A 114 -6.94 1.22 43.97
C THR A 114 -8.39 0.82 44.15
N GLY A 115 -9.00 0.20 43.13
CA GLY A 115 -10.43 -0.11 43.09
C GLY A 115 -11.30 1.14 43.04
N GLN A 116 -10.83 2.21 42.39
CA GLN A 116 -11.50 3.50 42.33
C GLN A 116 -11.58 4.02 40.89
N LEU A 117 -12.61 4.82 40.61
CA LEU A 117 -12.69 5.61 39.38
C LEU A 117 -11.53 6.62 39.33
N THR A 118 -10.92 6.78 38.15
CA THR A 118 -9.84 7.75 37.93
C THR A 118 -10.33 9.20 37.94
N GLY A 119 -11.66 9.38 37.80
CA GLY A 119 -12.31 10.67 37.58
C GLY A 119 -12.48 11.01 36.09
N GLU A 120 -11.99 10.15 35.21
CA GLU A 120 -12.24 10.24 33.78
C GLU A 120 -13.64 9.77 33.42
N TYR A 121 -14.33 10.57 32.61
CA TYR A 121 -15.71 10.35 32.17
C TYR A 121 -15.89 10.98 30.79
N TRP A 122 -16.47 10.22 29.86
CA TRP A 122 -16.77 10.67 28.51
C TRP A 122 -18.22 10.33 28.16
N ASP A 123 -19.01 11.36 27.84
CA ASP A 123 -20.41 11.24 27.41
C ASP A 123 -20.48 10.95 25.91
N LEU A 124 -20.97 9.76 25.54
CA LEU A 124 -21.10 9.29 24.16
C LEU A 124 -22.55 9.32 23.65
N THR A 125 -23.53 9.58 24.52
CA THR A 125 -24.96 9.66 24.19
C THR A 125 -25.29 10.57 22.98
N PRO A 126 -24.56 11.66 22.68
CA PRO A 126 -24.83 12.45 21.49
C PRO A 126 -24.66 11.71 20.15
N TRP A 127 -23.93 10.58 20.14
CA TRP A 127 -23.63 9.79 18.95
C TRP A 127 -24.24 8.40 18.98
N LEU A 128 -24.31 7.79 20.16
CA LEU A 128 -24.92 6.49 20.38
C LEU A 128 -26.40 6.71 20.73
N ILE A 129 -27.22 6.92 19.68
CA ILE A 129 -28.65 7.18 19.86
C ILE A 129 -29.40 5.88 19.54
N SER A 130 -29.90 5.22 20.58
CA SER A 130 -30.72 4.02 20.46
C SER A 130 -31.98 4.07 21.33
N ALA A 131 -32.82 3.05 21.21
CA ALA A 131 -33.89 2.78 22.17
C ALA A 131 -33.32 2.30 23.52
N ASP A 132 -34.11 2.45 24.60
CA ASP A 132 -33.78 1.91 25.92
C ASP A 132 -33.45 0.39 25.81
N ASN A 133 -32.33 -0.05 26.41
CA ASN A 133 -31.80 -1.42 26.43
C ASN A 133 -31.33 -1.95 25.05
N LEU A 134 -30.76 -1.08 24.23
CA LEU A 134 -30.10 -1.39 22.95
C LEU A 134 -28.91 -0.43 22.70
N GLY A 135 -28.27 0.02 23.77
CA GLY A 135 -27.21 1.02 23.81
C GLY A 135 -25.83 0.44 23.53
N MET A 136 -24.82 1.08 24.11
CA MET A 136 -23.43 0.66 23.93
C MET A 136 -23.15 -0.66 24.65
N GLU A 137 -22.88 -1.71 23.88
CA GLU A 137 -22.60 -3.06 24.42
C GLU A 137 -21.11 -3.38 24.41
N ALA A 138 -20.42 -3.00 23.34
CA ALA A 138 -19.04 -3.42 23.11
C ALA A 138 -18.08 -2.25 23.20
N LEU A 139 -16.90 -2.47 23.79
CA LEU A 139 -15.83 -1.48 23.85
C LEU A 139 -14.46 -2.10 23.59
N THR A 140 -13.67 -1.49 22.72
CA THR A 140 -12.25 -1.83 22.59
C THR A 140 -11.38 -0.62 22.25
N CYS A 141 -10.09 -0.69 22.56
CA CYS A 141 -9.13 0.37 22.25
C CYS A 141 -8.22 -0.04 21.09
N VAL A 142 -8.14 0.80 20.07
CA VAL A 142 -7.41 0.57 18.83
C VAL A 142 -6.50 1.76 18.53
N ASP A 143 -5.18 1.57 18.66
CA ASP A 143 -4.16 2.62 18.45
C ASP A 143 -4.46 3.94 19.20
N GLY A 144 -5.03 3.83 20.40
CA GLY A 144 -5.41 4.97 21.25
C GLY A 144 -6.81 5.53 21.01
N TYR A 145 -7.53 5.07 19.99
CA TYR A 145 -8.93 5.40 19.76
C TYR A 145 -9.86 4.37 20.41
N PHE A 146 -11.03 4.82 20.85
CA PHE A 146 -12.04 3.96 21.44
C PHE A 146 -13.11 3.61 20.42
N TYR A 147 -13.31 2.32 20.24
CA TYR A 147 -14.28 1.76 19.32
C TYR A 147 -15.43 1.23 20.19
N ALA A 148 -16.61 1.82 20.02
CA ALA A 148 -17.82 1.45 20.73
C ALA A 148 -18.80 0.76 19.78
N GLY A 149 -19.31 -0.40 20.15
CA GLY A 149 -20.36 -1.11 19.41
C GLY A 149 -21.73 -0.78 19.98
N LEU A 150 -22.69 -0.47 19.13
CA LEU A 150 -24.07 -0.15 19.50
C LEU A 150 -24.98 -1.34 19.20
N GLN A 151 -25.70 -1.87 20.20
CA GLN A 151 -26.56 -3.04 20.01
C GLN A 151 -27.61 -2.81 18.92
N GLU A 152 -28.24 -1.63 18.91
CA GLU A 152 -29.40 -1.37 18.04
C GLU A 152 -29.10 -1.61 16.56
N ASP A 153 -27.92 -1.17 16.09
CA ASP A 153 -27.54 -1.23 14.67
C ASP A 153 -26.38 -2.19 14.38
N GLY A 154 -25.69 -2.69 15.42
CA GLY A 154 -24.54 -3.59 15.28
C GLY A 154 -23.29 -2.89 14.76
N ASP A 155 -23.32 -1.56 14.62
CA ASP A 155 -22.27 -0.77 14.02
C ASP A 155 -21.21 -0.33 15.04
N ILE A 156 -20.05 0.09 14.53
CA ILE A 156 -18.92 0.53 15.36
C ILE A 156 -18.74 2.05 15.21
N TYR A 157 -18.69 2.74 16.34
CA TYR A 157 -18.47 4.18 16.44
C TYR A 157 -17.08 4.44 17.02
N ILE A 158 -16.30 5.28 16.36
CA ILE A 158 -14.90 5.53 16.69
C ILE A 158 -14.77 6.91 17.33
N PHE A 159 -14.15 6.96 18.50
CA PHE A 159 -13.95 8.16 19.28
C PHE A 159 -12.49 8.36 19.65
N ASP A 160 -12.08 9.62 19.65
CA ASP A 160 -10.88 10.08 20.35
C ASP A 160 -11.32 10.69 21.69
N LEU A 161 -10.99 10.00 22.77
CA LEU A 161 -11.35 10.35 24.15
C LEU A 161 -10.17 11.05 24.83
N GLN A 162 -10.34 12.34 25.10
CA GLN A 162 -9.28 13.21 25.61
C GLN A 162 -9.29 13.25 27.14
N ASP A 163 -8.13 13.30 27.79
CA ASP A 163 -7.98 13.31 29.27
C ASP A 163 -8.77 14.42 30.00
N ASN A 164 -9.17 15.48 29.28
CA ASN A 164 -10.00 16.56 29.83
C ASN A 164 -11.51 16.26 29.80
N GLY A 165 -11.92 15.03 29.44
CA GLY A 165 -13.31 14.61 29.29
C GLY A 165 -13.96 15.02 27.96
N SER A 166 -13.22 15.64 27.03
CA SER A 166 -13.76 15.96 25.70
C SER A 166 -13.77 14.74 24.78
N VAL A 167 -14.80 14.66 23.95
CA VAL A 167 -15.03 13.57 23.01
C VAL A 167 -14.97 14.12 21.60
N THR A 168 -14.12 13.53 20.76
CA THR A 168 -14.11 13.78 19.31
C THR A 168 -14.61 12.53 18.61
N PHE A 169 -15.79 12.60 18.01
CA PHE A 169 -16.27 11.56 17.11
C PHE A 169 -15.47 11.58 15.81
N ILE A 170 -14.91 10.44 15.43
CA ILE A 170 -14.08 10.27 14.26
C ILE A 170 -14.94 9.81 13.09
N GLU A 171 -15.56 8.63 13.22
CA GLU A 171 -16.44 8.07 12.21
C GLU A 171 -17.31 6.93 12.75
N LYS A 172 -18.30 6.55 11.95
CA LYS A 172 -19.13 5.36 12.13
C LYS A 172 -18.76 4.36 11.02
N LYS A 173 -18.68 3.08 11.38
CA LYS A 173 -18.47 1.96 10.45
C LYS A 173 -19.69 1.07 10.43
N ASP A 174 -20.31 1.01 9.25
CA ASP A 174 -21.40 0.09 8.98
C ASP A 174 -20.84 -1.34 8.96
N MET A 175 -21.34 -2.19 9.85
CA MET A 175 -20.86 -3.54 10.02
C MET A 175 -21.71 -4.56 9.25
N TYR A 176 -21.23 -5.81 9.26
CA TYR A 176 -21.81 -6.86 8.43
C TYR A 176 -23.20 -7.31 8.93
N TYR A 177 -23.39 -7.36 10.24
CA TYR A 177 -24.67 -7.71 10.86
C TYR A 177 -25.38 -6.44 11.33
N PRO A 178 -26.69 -6.30 11.05
CA PRO A 178 -27.41 -5.05 11.21
C PRO A 178 -27.96 -4.81 12.63
N SER A 179 -27.43 -5.51 13.63
CA SER A 179 -27.81 -5.39 15.05
C SER A 179 -26.93 -6.32 15.90
N ASP A 180 -26.99 -6.09 17.20
CA ASP A 180 -26.66 -7.04 18.26
C ASP A 180 -25.18 -7.39 18.33
N ILE A 181 -24.34 -6.38 18.12
CA ILE A 181 -22.94 -6.45 18.55
C ILE A 181 -22.96 -6.44 20.07
N SER A 182 -22.23 -7.38 20.68
CA SER A 182 -22.20 -7.54 22.14
C SER A 182 -20.79 -7.38 22.69
N GLY A 183 -19.79 -7.94 22.00
CA GLY A 183 -18.40 -7.89 22.46
C GLY A 183 -17.43 -7.41 21.40
N MET A 184 -16.34 -6.78 21.82
CA MET A 184 -15.23 -6.45 20.93
C MET A 184 -13.87 -6.65 21.59
N TYR A 185 -12.91 -7.15 20.81
CA TYR A 185 -11.52 -7.24 21.21
C TYR A 185 -10.60 -6.84 20.07
N TYR A 186 -9.57 -6.07 20.38
CA TYR A 186 -8.53 -5.70 19.43
C TYR A 186 -7.20 -6.36 19.81
N ASP A 187 -6.64 -7.12 18.87
CA ASP A 187 -5.32 -7.70 19.03
C ASP A 187 -4.26 -6.79 18.38
N SER A 188 -3.57 -6.03 19.23
CA SER A 188 -2.52 -5.09 18.81
C SER A 188 -1.38 -5.73 18.04
N SER A 189 -1.11 -7.01 18.28
CA SER A 189 0.01 -7.70 17.69
C SER A 189 -0.29 -8.20 16.26
N THR A 190 -1.58 -8.38 15.90
CA THR A 190 -1.99 -8.81 14.55
C THR A 190 -2.63 -7.71 13.73
N GLY A 191 -3.11 -6.63 14.36
CA GLY A 191 -3.90 -5.65 13.65
C GLY A 191 -5.36 -6.07 13.43
N LEU A 192 -5.82 -7.15 14.10
CA LEU A 192 -7.16 -7.70 13.90
C LEU A 192 -8.14 -7.23 14.97
N LEU A 193 -9.33 -6.85 14.52
CA LEU A 193 -10.48 -6.53 15.35
C LEU A 193 -11.48 -7.69 15.29
N TYR A 194 -11.89 -8.15 16.47
CA TYR A 194 -12.87 -9.20 16.68
C TYR A 194 -14.16 -8.56 17.17
N SER A 195 -15.24 -8.68 16.39
CA SER A 195 -16.57 -8.19 16.77
C SER A 195 -17.52 -9.38 16.95
N LEU A 196 -18.03 -9.53 18.16
CA LEU A 196 -18.95 -10.58 18.57
C LEU A 196 -20.39 -10.11 18.45
N TYR A 197 -21.26 -10.98 17.95
CA TYR A 197 -22.69 -10.72 17.80
C TYR A 197 -23.50 -11.87 18.41
N ASP A 198 -24.24 -11.59 19.49
CA ASP A 198 -24.86 -12.63 20.33
C ASP A 198 -25.95 -13.42 19.62
N SER A 199 -27.01 -12.77 19.12
CA SER A 199 -28.14 -13.43 18.43
C SER A 199 -27.74 -14.16 17.14
N HIS A 200 -26.50 -13.97 16.69
CA HIS A 200 -25.91 -14.65 15.56
C HIS A 200 -24.92 -15.76 15.97
N ASP A 201 -24.52 -15.83 17.24
CA ASP A 201 -23.48 -16.69 17.80
C ASP A 201 -22.19 -16.59 16.97
N ARG A 202 -21.74 -15.37 16.63
CA ARG A 202 -20.71 -15.15 15.61
C ARG A 202 -19.67 -14.11 15.97
N ILE A 203 -18.44 -14.38 15.53
CA ILE A 203 -17.37 -13.40 15.47
C ILE A 203 -17.15 -13.00 14.00
N VAL A 204 -17.08 -11.69 13.75
CA VAL A 204 -16.55 -11.11 12.53
C VAL A 204 -15.14 -10.60 12.82
N ILE A 205 -14.15 -11.08 12.06
CA ILE A 205 -12.75 -10.66 12.18
C ILE A 205 -12.46 -9.70 11.04
N THR A 206 -11.96 -8.51 11.35
CA THR A 206 -11.58 -7.50 10.36
C THR A 206 -10.13 -7.04 10.52
N ASP A 207 -9.50 -6.66 9.42
CA ASP A 207 -8.21 -5.98 9.43
C ASP A 207 -8.36 -4.46 9.66
N ARG A 208 -7.23 -3.77 9.76
CA ARG A 208 -7.14 -2.30 9.87
C ARG A 208 -7.86 -1.51 8.78
N ASN A 209 -8.09 -2.11 7.61
CA ASN A 209 -8.77 -1.51 6.48
C ASN A 209 -10.24 -1.90 6.41
N TRP A 210 -10.78 -2.54 7.46
CA TRP A 210 -12.15 -3.03 7.55
C TRP A 210 -12.47 -4.14 6.56
N ASN A 211 -11.44 -4.80 6.00
CA ASN A 211 -11.66 -6.01 5.22
C ASN A 211 -12.00 -7.15 6.18
N ILE A 212 -13.08 -7.88 5.88
CA ILE A 212 -13.42 -9.11 6.61
C ILE A 212 -12.35 -10.16 6.30
N VAL A 213 -11.60 -10.54 7.33
CA VAL A 213 -10.61 -11.62 7.29
C VAL A 213 -11.29 -12.96 7.44
N ASP A 214 -12.17 -13.11 8.43
CA ASP A 214 -12.95 -14.33 8.63
C ASP A 214 -14.28 -14.07 9.37
N ARG A 215 -15.15 -15.07 9.37
CA ARG A 215 -16.38 -15.15 10.14
C ARG A 215 -16.48 -16.51 10.79
N LEU A 216 -16.48 -16.52 12.12
CA LEU A 216 -16.49 -17.74 12.91
C LEU A 216 -17.86 -17.93 13.54
N GLN A 217 -18.38 -19.15 13.47
CA GLN A 217 -19.50 -19.57 14.30
C GLN A 217 -18.94 -19.91 15.69
N VAL A 218 -19.33 -19.16 16.70
CA VAL A 218 -18.93 -19.38 18.09
C VAL A 218 -19.75 -20.56 18.63
N PRO A 219 -19.14 -21.56 19.28
CA PRO A 219 -19.88 -22.57 20.00
C PRO A 219 -20.58 -21.94 21.20
N GLY A 220 -21.80 -22.36 21.54
CA GLY A 220 -22.52 -21.85 22.71
C GLY A 220 -23.75 -21.02 22.32
N PHE A 221 -24.21 -20.21 23.28
CA PHE A 221 -25.26 -19.19 23.14
C PHE A 221 -25.04 -18.10 24.20
N ASN A 222 -25.61 -16.91 24.00
CA ASN A 222 -25.59 -15.77 24.94
C ASN A 222 -24.17 -15.24 25.19
N GLN A 223 -23.33 -15.06 24.17
CA GLN A 223 -22.00 -14.48 24.38
C GLN A 223 -22.07 -12.95 24.34
N GLU A 224 -21.66 -12.32 25.43
CA GLU A 224 -21.67 -10.85 25.58
C GLU A 224 -20.26 -10.25 25.51
N GLY A 225 -19.27 -10.89 26.15
CA GLY A 225 -17.89 -10.41 26.12
C GLY A 225 -16.95 -11.32 25.35
N ILE A 226 -15.87 -10.75 24.83
CA ILE A 226 -14.77 -11.49 24.19
C ILE A 226 -13.43 -10.90 24.62
N SER A 227 -12.47 -11.77 24.94
CA SER A 227 -11.05 -11.40 25.08
C SER A 227 -10.16 -12.53 24.60
N LEU A 228 -8.99 -12.18 24.08
CA LEU A 228 -7.89 -13.14 23.96
C LEU A 228 -7.02 -13.10 25.22
N GLY A 229 -6.40 -14.23 25.56
CA GLY A 229 -5.38 -14.28 26.60
C GLY A 229 -4.13 -13.52 26.20
N LEU A 230 -3.36 -13.05 27.19
CA LEU A 230 -2.07 -12.42 26.90
C LEU A 230 -1.10 -13.43 26.30
N TYR A 231 -0.37 -12.96 25.29
CA TYR A 231 0.67 -13.72 24.64
C TYR A 231 1.66 -14.32 25.65
N PRO A 232 2.10 -15.59 25.47
CA PRO A 232 1.89 -16.45 24.30
C PRO A 232 0.66 -17.36 24.39
N SER A 233 -0.36 -17.01 25.17
CA SER A 233 -1.61 -17.78 25.22
C SER A 233 -2.28 -17.82 23.84
N THR A 234 -2.96 -18.95 23.58
CA THR A 234 -3.85 -19.14 22.42
C THR A 234 -5.30 -19.31 22.89
N ASP A 235 -5.58 -18.84 24.09
CA ASP A 235 -6.89 -18.97 24.70
C ASP A 235 -7.77 -17.79 24.30
N ILE A 236 -9.02 -18.09 23.96
CA ILE A 236 -10.09 -17.13 23.74
C ILE A 236 -11.14 -17.32 24.84
N TYR A 237 -11.59 -16.21 25.39
CA TYR A 237 -12.51 -16.16 26.53
C TYR A 237 -13.79 -15.48 26.12
N PHE A 238 -14.89 -15.96 26.68
CA PHE A 238 -16.22 -15.40 26.49
C PHE A 238 -16.90 -15.16 27.82
N ALA A 239 -17.54 -14.00 27.95
CA ALA A 239 -18.54 -13.77 28.98
C ALA A 239 -19.87 -14.14 28.38
N GLU A 240 -20.70 -14.77 29.18
CA GLU A 240 -22.02 -15.18 28.75
C GLU A 240 -23.06 -14.71 29.75
N ASP A 241 -24.06 -13.96 29.26
CA ASP A 241 -25.18 -13.40 30.02
C ASP A 241 -25.89 -14.44 30.90
N SER A 242 -25.83 -15.72 30.49
CA SER A 242 -26.26 -16.86 31.29
C SER A 242 -25.55 -17.06 32.66
N GLY A 243 -24.63 -16.16 33.02
CA GLY A 243 -23.86 -16.18 34.25
C GLY A 243 -22.56 -16.96 34.12
N ARG A 244 -22.02 -17.19 32.92
CA ARG A 244 -20.84 -18.05 32.72
C ARG A 244 -19.68 -17.27 32.14
N VAL A 245 -18.47 -17.66 32.54
CA VAL A 245 -17.24 -17.28 31.83
C VAL A 245 -16.65 -18.57 31.25
N THR A 246 -16.48 -18.59 29.93
CA THR A 246 -16.01 -19.77 29.19
C THR A 246 -14.72 -19.48 28.45
N MET A 247 -13.99 -20.54 28.09
CA MET A 247 -12.73 -20.46 27.36
C MET A 247 -12.60 -21.60 26.36
N ALA A 248 -12.00 -21.32 25.20
CA ALA A 248 -11.43 -22.34 24.34
C ALA A 248 -9.92 -22.11 24.18
N SER A 249 -9.18 -23.20 24.07
CA SER A 249 -7.73 -23.22 23.87
C SER A 249 -7.36 -23.50 22.42
N GLY A 250 -6.16 -23.11 22.00
CA GLY A 250 -5.67 -23.35 20.64
C GLY A 250 -6.40 -22.50 19.58
N PHE A 251 -7.01 -21.39 19.99
CA PHE A 251 -7.51 -20.41 19.05
C PHE A 251 -6.32 -19.83 18.28
N PRO A 252 -6.36 -19.85 16.93
CA PRO A 252 -5.25 -19.37 16.13
C PRO A 252 -5.12 -17.86 16.35
N SER A 253 -4.19 -17.47 17.22
CA SER A 253 -3.67 -16.11 17.18
C SER A 253 -2.96 -16.01 15.83
N ASN A 254 -3.40 -15.13 14.93
CA ASN A 254 -2.70 -14.87 13.67
C ASN A 254 -1.35 -14.15 13.89
N GLN A 255 -0.82 -14.17 15.12
CA GLN A 255 0.50 -13.70 15.45
C GLN A 255 1.55 -14.54 14.73
N PRO A 256 2.64 -13.91 14.25
CA PRO A 256 3.88 -14.64 14.11
C PRO A 256 4.17 -15.28 15.47
N GLN A 257 4.37 -16.61 15.51
CA GLN A 257 4.77 -17.29 16.75
C GLN A 257 5.96 -16.55 17.40
N PRO A 258 6.09 -16.57 18.75
CA PRO A 258 7.36 -16.26 19.38
C PRO A 258 8.41 -17.09 18.70
N GLU A 259 9.43 -16.42 18.17
CA GLU A 259 10.66 -17.11 17.84
C GLU A 259 11.11 -17.84 19.12
N PRO A 260 11.26 -19.17 19.10
CA PRO A 260 11.87 -19.88 20.21
C PRO A 260 13.25 -19.25 20.47
N GLU A 261 13.71 -19.26 21.73
CA GLU A 261 15.08 -18.85 22.14
C GLU A 261 16.07 -19.14 21.00
N PRO A 262 16.84 -18.15 20.49
CA PRO A 262 17.32 -18.17 19.13
C PRO A 262 18.19 -19.41 18.91
N GLU A 263 17.64 -20.39 18.20
CA GLU A 263 18.46 -21.11 17.26
C GLU A 263 19.01 -20.04 16.33
N VAL A 264 20.33 -19.96 16.22
CA VAL A 264 20.99 -19.08 15.26
C VAL A 264 20.42 -19.43 13.88
N ILE A 265 19.44 -18.66 13.41
CA ILE A 265 18.87 -18.86 12.08
C ILE A 265 19.99 -18.47 11.12
N SER A 266 20.50 -19.50 10.45
CA SER A 266 21.59 -19.42 9.50
C SER A 266 20.98 -19.44 8.10
N GLY A 267 21.28 -18.42 7.30
CA GLY A 267 20.59 -18.14 6.04
C GLY A 267 21.31 -17.05 5.23
N PRO A 268 21.06 -16.98 3.91
CA PRO A 268 21.49 -15.84 3.12
C PRO A 268 20.69 -14.59 3.49
N ASN A 269 21.25 -13.40 3.25
CA ASN A 269 20.56 -12.13 3.41
C ASN A 269 20.87 -11.23 2.21
N LEU A 270 20.02 -11.21 1.19
CA LEU A 270 20.28 -10.49 -0.05
C LEU A 270 19.73 -9.07 0.01
N TYR A 271 20.61 -8.10 -0.19
CA TYR A 271 20.25 -6.70 -0.11
C TYR A 271 20.57 -5.94 -1.38
N VAL A 272 19.85 -4.83 -1.59
CA VAL A 272 20.18 -3.82 -2.60
C VAL A 272 20.67 -2.55 -1.93
N THR A 273 21.80 -2.02 -2.42
CA THR A 273 22.34 -0.75 -1.94
C THR A 273 22.93 0.10 -3.07
N ASN A 274 23.34 1.33 -2.77
CA ASN A 274 23.96 2.27 -3.71
C ASN A 274 23.13 2.51 -4.99
N LEU A 275 21.80 2.43 -4.92
CA LEU A 275 20.94 2.76 -6.05
C LEU A 275 21.08 4.24 -6.43
N ALA A 276 21.42 4.48 -7.69
CA ALA A 276 21.51 5.80 -8.29
C ALA A 276 21.12 5.75 -9.77
N ILE A 277 20.59 6.85 -10.29
CA ILE A 277 20.36 7.04 -11.72
C ILE A 277 21.06 8.31 -12.19
N ASN A 278 21.76 8.23 -13.32
CA ASN A 278 22.28 9.40 -13.99
C ASN A 278 21.21 9.96 -14.93
N PRO A 279 20.65 11.16 -14.70
CA PRO A 279 19.50 11.67 -15.46
C PRO A 279 19.80 11.90 -16.95
N LEU A 280 21.05 12.27 -17.28
CA LEU A 280 21.46 12.55 -18.67
C LEU A 280 21.68 11.30 -19.50
N THR A 281 22.14 10.22 -18.89
CA THR A 281 22.40 8.95 -19.58
C THR A 281 21.33 7.91 -19.31
N GLN A 282 20.41 8.22 -18.38
CA GLN A 282 19.44 7.29 -17.79
C GLN A 282 20.09 5.99 -17.34
N LYS A 283 21.34 6.10 -16.86
CA LYS A 283 22.13 4.97 -16.41
C LYS A 283 21.84 4.71 -14.93
N VAL A 284 21.17 3.60 -14.65
CA VAL A 284 20.92 3.10 -13.30
C VAL A 284 22.13 2.32 -12.83
N THR A 285 22.60 2.56 -11.62
CA THR A 285 23.67 1.80 -10.96
C THR A 285 23.21 1.39 -9.57
N TYR A 286 23.55 0.17 -9.15
CA TYR A 286 23.24 -0.36 -7.83
C TYR A 286 24.22 -1.48 -7.47
N THR A 287 24.21 -1.88 -6.21
CA THR A 287 24.96 -3.01 -5.68
C THR A 287 23.97 -4.03 -5.13
N ILE A 288 24.16 -5.30 -5.47
CA ILE A 288 23.50 -6.41 -4.79
C ILE A 288 24.55 -7.10 -3.93
N GLY A 289 24.20 -7.48 -2.70
CA GLY A 289 25.09 -8.26 -1.84
C GLY A 289 24.37 -9.38 -1.08
N ASN A 290 25.15 -10.17 -0.35
CA ASN A 290 24.66 -11.14 0.64
C ASN A 290 25.34 -10.88 1.99
N ASP A 291 24.63 -10.36 2.98
CA ASP A 291 25.12 -10.11 4.35
C ASP A 291 24.79 -11.26 5.33
N GLY A 292 24.19 -12.33 4.82
CA GLY A 292 23.87 -13.52 5.60
C GLY A 292 25.09 -14.38 5.88
N ASP A 293 24.93 -15.39 6.73
CA ASP A 293 26.00 -16.28 7.15
C ASP A 293 26.11 -17.56 6.30
N THR A 294 25.21 -17.74 5.32
CA THR A 294 25.29 -18.79 4.30
C THR A 294 25.28 -18.24 2.89
N SER A 295 25.85 -19.03 1.97
CA SER A 295 25.80 -18.70 0.54
C SER A 295 24.49 -19.18 -0.07
N VAL A 296 23.97 -18.44 -1.05
CA VAL A 296 22.87 -18.91 -1.88
C VAL A 296 23.31 -20.20 -2.61
N THR A 297 22.58 -21.29 -2.35
CA THR A 297 22.98 -22.62 -2.84
C THR A 297 22.70 -22.83 -4.33
N ASP A 298 23.35 -23.84 -4.92
CA ASP A 298 23.47 -24.06 -6.36
C ASP A 298 22.16 -24.37 -7.13
N TYR A 299 21.01 -24.38 -6.47
CA TYR A 299 19.71 -24.76 -7.05
C TYR A 299 18.59 -23.72 -6.88
N THR A 300 18.84 -22.62 -6.18
CA THR A 300 17.83 -21.56 -6.05
C THR A 300 17.83 -20.69 -7.30
N GLU A 301 16.66 -20.51 -7.92
CA GLU A 301 16.45 -19.50 -8.97
C GLU A 301 15.76 -18.30 -8.35
N GLY A 302 16.47 -17.18 -8.22
CA GLY A 302 15.84 -15.90 -7.89
C GLY A 302 15.89 -14.93 -9.06
N VAL A 303 15.13 -13.84 -8.92
CA VAL A 303 14.96 -12.83 -9.98
C VAL A 303 15.40 -11.46 -9.46
N ASN A 304 16.25 -10.79 -10.23
CA ASN A 304 16.47 -9.36 -10.04
C ASN A 304 15.55 -8.57 -10.97
N THR A 305 14.81 -7.62 -10.42
CA THR A 305 13.79 -6.86 -11.15
C THR A 305 13.97 -5.36 -10.93
N ILE A 306 13.67 -4.58 -11.96
CA ILE A 306 13.61 -3.11 -11.90
C ILE A 306 12.16 -2.71 -12.15
N TYR A 307 11.63 -1.83 -11.30
CA TYR A 307 10.30 -1.24 -11.44
C TYR A 307 10.43 0.26 -11.66
N VAL A 308 9.52 0.79 -12.47
CA VAL A 308 9.29 2.23 -12.62
C VAL A 308 7.83 2.49 -12.28
N ASP A 309 7.59 3.30 -11.25
CA ASP A 309 6.25 3.59 -10.72
C ASP A 309 5.45 2.33 -10.39
N GLY A 310 6.14 1.32 -9.84
CA GLY A 310 5.55 0.02 -9.51
C GLY A 310 5.29 -0.90 -10.71
N VAL A 311 5.53 -0.44 -11.94
CA VAL A 311 5.41 -1.26 -13.15
C VAL A 311 6.74 -1.93 -13.44
N GLU A 312 6.72 -3.24 -13.59
CA GLU A 312 7.90 -4.01 -13.97
C GLU A 312 8.44 -3.53 -15.33
N TRP A 313 9.74 -3.26 -15.37
CA TRP A 313 10.42 -2.85 -16.60
C TRP A 313 10.59 -4.05 -17.54
N GLN A 314 9.58 -4.28 -18.38
CA GLN A 314 9.48 -5.42 -19.31
C GLN A 314 10.65 -5.48 -20.29
N ASP A 315 11.62 -6.34 -20.00
CA ASP A 315 12.46 -7.10 -20.94
C ASP A 315 13.65 -7.78 -20.23
N ARG A 316 13.76 -7.62 -18.91
CA ARG A 316 15.02 -7.88 -18.21
C ARG A 316 14.80 -8.47 -16.82
N TYR A 317 14.15 -9.63 -16.78
CA TYR A 317 14.35 -10.58 -15.70
C TYR A 317 15.77 -11.15 -15.82
N TRP A 318 16.59 -10.98 -14.79
CA TRP A 318 17.85 -11.71 -14.70
C TRP A 318 17.64 -12.83 -13.71
N LYS A 319 17.16 -13.97 -14.21
CA LYS A 319 17.22 -15.22 -13.47
C LYS A 319 18.69 -15.52 -13.23
N TRP A 320 19.13 -15.40 -11.99
CA TRP A 320 20.44 -15.90 -11.65
C TRP A 320 20.29 -17.41 -11.43
N HIS A 321 21.01 -18.16 -12.27
CA HIS A 321 21.26 -19.59 -12.10
C HIS A 321 22.73 -19.74 -11.71
N SER A 322 23.04 -20.75 -10.90
CA SER A 322 24.26 -20.98 -10.11
C SER A 322 25.62 -20.92 -10.82
N TYR A 323 25.70 -20.56 -12.10
CA TYR A 323 26.95 -20.36 -12.83
C TYR A 323 27.47 -18.90 -12.81
N TYR A 324 26.63 -17.92 -12.44
CA TYR A 324 26.99 -16.49 -12.36
C TYR A 324 26.82 -15.85 -10.96
N SER A 325 26.35 -16.62 -9.97
CA SER A 325 26.08 -16.18 -8.58
C SER A 325 27.31 -16.19 -7.66
N SER A 326 28.47 -16.66 -8.11
CA SER A 326 29.66 -16.90 -7.27
C SER A 326 30.34 -15.65 -6.68
N LEU A 327 29.88 -14.44 -7.00
CA LEU A 327 30.45 -13.18 -6.50
C LEU A 327 29.60 -12.47 -5.44
N TYR A 328 28.27 -12.58 -5.50
CA TYR A 328 27.38 -11.92 -4.53
C TYR A 328 26.48 -12.90 -3.77
N GLY A 329 26.26 -14.12 -4.29
CA GLY A 329 25.56 -15.16 -3.54
C GLY A 329 26.41 -15.75 -2.43
N SER A 330 27.73 -15.51 -2.40
CA SER A 330 28.60 -15.90 -1.29
C SER A 330 28.44 -14.99 -0.08
N VAL A 331 28.63 -15.52 1.13
CA VAL A 331 28.70 -14.74 2.38
C VAL A 331 29.63 -13.53 2.22
N GLY A 332 29.12 -12.32 2.46
CA GLY A 332 29.84 -11.05 2.32
C GLY A 332 30.16 -10.65 0.86
N GLY A 333 29.63 -11.38 -0.11
CA GLY A 333 29.80 -11.10 -1.53
C GLY A 333 28.99 -9.88 -1.97
N THR A 334 29.54 -9.09 -2.89
CA THR A 334 28.83 -7.96 -3.50
C THR A 334 29.12 -7.87 -4.99
N VAL A 335 28.15 -7.39 -5.76
CA VAL A 335 28.31 -7.09 -7.19
C VAL A 335 27.72 -5.74 -7.53
N GLY A 336 28.55 -4.85 -8.09
CA GLY A 336 28.08 -3.62 -8.72
C GLY A 336 27.45 -3.91 -10.09
N ARG A 337 26.29 -3.34 -10.35
CA ARG A 337 25.54 -3.45 -11.60
C ARG A 337 25.26 -2.07 -12.18
N ALA A 338 25.09 -2.05 -13.50
CA ALA A 338 24.77 -0.84 -14.24
C ALA A 338 23.89 -1.15 -15.45
N TRP A 339 22.85 -0.36 -15.64
CA TRP A 339 21.83 -0.49 -16.69
C TRP A 339 21.47 0.85 -17.30
N PHE A 340 20.88 0.85 -18.48
CA PHE A 340 20.44 2.05 -19.20
C PHE A 340 18.95 1.92 -19.54
N LEU A 341 18.11 2.87 -19.13
CA LEU A 341 16.64 2.79 -19.28
C LEU A 341 16.10 3.15 -20.67
N TYR A 342 16.85 3.88 -21.49
CA TYR A 342 16.39 4.47 -22.76
C TYR A 342 16.11 3.48 -23.91
N ARG A 343 16.12 2.16 -23.68
CA ARG A 343 15.85 1.15 -24.73
C ARG A 343 14.40 0.64 -24.79
N ASN A 344 13.50 1.15 -23.94
CA ASN A 344 12.14 0.60 -23.80
C ASN A 344 11.05 1.62 -24.13
N GLN A 345 9.88 1.12 -24.55
CA GLN A 345 8.67 1.92 -24.84
C GLN A 345 8.10 2.60 -23.60
N ILE A 346 8.37 2.12 -22.38
CA ILE A 346 7.81 2.71 -21.14
C ILE A 346 8.18 4.20 -20.99
N MET A 347 9.37 4.60 -21.45
CA MET A 347 9.84 5.98 -21.35
C MET A 347 9.29 6.89 -22.47
N SER A 348 8.54 6.35 -23.46
CA SER A 348 8.02 7.17 -24.56
C SER A 348 6.91 8.12 -24.14
N ASP A 349 6.29 7.84 -22.99
CA ASP A 349 5.15 8.58 -22.48
C ASP A 349 5.54 9.57 -21.37
N PHE A 350 6.83 9.63 -21.01
CA PHE A 350 7.34 10.51 -19.95
C PHE A 350 7.67 11.88 -20.52
N GLU A 351 7.31 12.93 -19.79
CA GLU A 351 7.61 14.31 -20.12
C GLU A 351 8.80 14.81 -19.29
N THR A 352 9.62 15.69 -19.88
CA THR A 352 10.75 16.27 -19.13
C THR A 352 10.23 17.07 -17.94
N GLY A 353 10.71 16.75 -16.74
CA GLY A 353 10.27 17.34 -15.47
C GLY A 353 9.34 16.43 -14.66
N ASP A 354 8.87 15.32 -15.22
CA ASP A 354 8.09 14.33 -14.48
C ASP A 354 8.95 13.66 -13.41
N VAL A 355 8.40 13.43 -12.22
CA VAL A 355 9.08 12.69 -11.14
C VAL A 355 8.54 11.28 -11.10
N HIS A 356 9.44 10.30 -11.16
CA HIS A 356 9.12 8.88 -11.14
C HIS A 356 9.89 8.17 -10.02
N THR A 357 9.37 7.04 -9.57
CA THR A 357 10.00 6.20 -8.55
C THR A 357 10.64 4.97 -9.21
N LEU A 358 11.96 4.82 -9.03
CA LEU A 358 12.74 3.69 -9.51
C LEU A 358 12.97 2.74 -8.34
N THR A 359 12.55 1.48 -8.49
CA THR A 359 12.81 0.43 -7.51
C THR A 359 13.66 -0.67 -8.13
N VAL A 360 14.68 -1.13 -7.41
CA VAL A 360 15.47 -2.31 -7.79
C VAL A 360 15.36 -3.34 -6.68
N CYS A 361 14.98 -4.56 -7.05
CA CYS A 361 14.87 -5.68 -6.13
C CYS A 361 15.80 -6.82 -6.54
N THR A 362 16.40 -7.47 -5.55
CA THR A 362 16.93 -8.83 -5.64
C THR A 362 15.90 -9.78 -5.04
N ASP A 363 15.89 -11.02 -5.52
CA ASP A 363 14.88 -12.03 -5.18
C ASP A 363 13.43 -11.52 -5.21
N ALA A 364 13.06 -10.78 -6.25
CA ALA A 364 11.78 -10.09 -6.34
C ALA A 364 10.54 -11.01 -6.28
N ASP A 365 10.72 -12.31 -6.53
CA ASP A 365 9.67 -13.32 -6.45
C ASP A 365 9.58 -13.98 -5.05
N GLY A 366 10.46 -13.62 -4.10
CA GLY A 366 10.53 -14.19 -2.75
C GLY A 366 10.76 -15.72 -2.76
N VAL A 367 11.61 -16.20 -3.67
CA VAL A 367 11.85 -17.65 -3.85
C VAL A 367 12.88 -18.14 -2.83
N LEU A 368 13.79 -17.28 -2.40
CA LEU A 368 14.75 -17.55 -1.36
C LEU A 368 14.23 -16.98 -0.05
N ALA A 369 14.18 -17.82 0.99
CA ALA A 369 13.97 -17.29 2.34
C ALA A 369 15.27 -16.66 2.83
N GLU A 370 15.20 -15.39 3.22
CA GLU A 370 16.32 -14.57 3.64
C GLU A 370 16.25 -14.24 5.14
N LEU A 371 17.36 -13.78 5.73
CA LEU A 371 17.38 -13.36 7.13
C LEU A 371 16.62 -12.04 7.34
N ASP A 372 16.65 -11.14 6.35
CA ASP A 372 15.92 -9.88 6.32
C ASP A 372 15.23 -9.70 4.95
N GLU A 373 13.94 -10.02 4.89
CA GLU A 373 13.14 -9.87 3.67
C GLU A 373 12.82 -8.39 3.33
N SER A 374 13.29 -7.43 4.13
CA SER A 374 12.96 -6.01 3.97
C SER A 374 14.06 -5.18 3.28
N ASP A 375 15.27 -5.72 3.10
CA ASP A 375 16.42 -5.02 2.50
C ASP A 375 16.72 -5.45 1.05
N ASN A 376 15.96 -6.41 0.52
CA ASN A 376 16.06 -6.94 -0.83
C ASN A 376 15.64 -5.93 -1.92
N CYS A 377 14.99 -4.83 -1.57
CA CYS A 377 14.54 -3.78 -2.48
C CYS A 377 15.03 -2.39 -2.06
N GLN A 378 15.46 -1.57 -3.02
CA GLN A 378 15.76 -0.15 -2.80
C GLN A 378 15.04 0.72 -3.82
N SER A 379 14.52 1.86 -3.37
CA SER A 379 13.84 2.85 -4.22
C SER A 379 14.52 4.23 -4.18
N ILE A 380 14.45 4.95 -5.30
CA ILE A 380 14.79 6.38 -5.40
C ILE A 380 13.78 7.10 -6.27
N ASP A 381 13.51 8.36 -5.96
CA ASP A 381 12.79 9.25 -6.88
C ASP A 381 13.79 9.94 -7.81
N TRP A 382 13.39 10.10 -9.08
CA TRP A 382 14.16 10.84 -10.05
C TRP A 382 13.27 11.72 -10.93
N GLU A 383 13.76 12.92 -11.22
CA GLU A 383 13.15 13.79 -12.21
C GLU A 383 13.63 13.35 -13.61
N PHE A 384 12.69 12.93 -14.45
CA PHE A 384 12.96 12.49 -15.80
C PHE A 384 13.37 13.67 -16.68
N GLN A 385 14.48 13.47 -17.38
CA GLN A 385 14.94 14.36 -18.42
C GLN A 385 14.94 13.59 -19.73
N ALA A 386 14.17 14.06 -20.72
CA ALA A 386 14.20 13.46 -22.04
C ALA A 386 15.60 13.61 -22.64
N VAL A 387 16.17 12.48 -23.08
CA VAL A 387 17.50 12.41 -23.70
C VAL A 387 17.30 12.19 -25.19
N LEU A 388 16.85 13.23 -25.89
CA LEU A 388 16.62 13.22 -27.33
C LEU A 388 17.73 14.02 -28.05
N PRO A 389 18.03 13.71 -29.33
CA PRO A 389 18.73 14.65 -30.20
C PRO A 389 17.96 15.97 -30.32
N ASP A 390 18.65 17.05 -30.68
CA ASP A 390 18.00 18.33 -31.02
C ASP A 390 18.66 18.85 -32.28
N MET A 391 18.12 18.45 -33.44
CA MET A 391 18.69 18.75 -34.73
C MET A 391 18.15 20.07 -35.23
N TYR A 392 19.06 20.99 -35.53
CA TYR A 392 18.66 22.35 -35.91
C TYR A 392 19.13 22.72 -37.32
N VAL A 393 18.45 23.70 -37.90
CA VAL A 393 18.85 24.41 -39.10
C VAL A 393 19.09 25.88 -38.75
N GLU A 394 20.23 26.42 -39.17
CA GLU A 394 20.54 27.84 -39.03
C GLU A 394 20.92 28.43 -40.41
N PHE A 395 20.36 29.59 -40.77
CA PHE A 395 20.77 30.28 -41.99
C PHE A 395 21.97 31.19 -41.77
N GLY A 396 22.94 31.10 -42.68
CA GLY A 396 24.08 32.01 -42.74
C GLY A 396 23.79 33.21 -43.62
N SER A 397 24.05 33.08 -44.92
CA SER A 397 23.89 34.15 -45.91
C SER A 397 23.09 33.69 -47.13
N PHE A 398 22.48 34.65 -47.85
CA PHE A 398 21.88 34.40 -49.15
C PHE A 398 22.40 35.44 -50.14
N GLU A 399 23.40 35.05 -50.93
CA GLU A 399 24.10 35.94 -51.87
C GLU A 399 24.15 35.27 -53.25
N ASP A 400 23.92 36.04 -54.31
CA ASP A 400 23.93 35.55 -55.70
C ASP A 400 23.11 34.27 -55.92
N PHE A 401 21.93 34.21 -55.30
CA PHE A 401 21.02 33.05 -55.32
C PHE A 401 21.63 31.77 -54.73
N THR A 402 22.65 31.89 -53.90
CA THR A 402 23.26 30.80 -53.14
C THR A 402 22.94 30.98 -51.66
N LEU A 403 22.20 30.01 -51.11
CA LEU A 403 21.91 29.92 -49.68
C LEU A 403 23.05 29.20 -48.98
N THR A 404 23.61 29.80 -47.93
CA THR A 404 24.49 29.15 -46.97
C THR A 404 23.69 28.83 -45.71
N TYR A 405 23.76 27.59 -45.24
CA TYR A 405 23.03 27.13 -44.06
C TYR A 405 23.83 26.09 -43.28
N THR A 406 23.62 26.02 -41.98
CA THR A 406 24.25 25.06 -41.08
C THR A 406 23.19 24.06 -40.61
N LEU A 407 23.57 22.79 -40.62
CA LEU A 407 22.81 21.70 -40.00
C LEU A 407 23.63 21.19 -38.82
N GLY A 408 23.02 20.98 -37.66
CA GLY A 408 23.74 20.45 -36.50
C GLY A 408 22.83 19.68 -35.57
N ASN A 409 23.42 19.19 -34.48
CA ASN A 409 22.72 18.58 -33.36
C ASN A 409 23.20 19.24 -32.07
N GLN A 410 22.34 20.04 -31.45
CA GLN A 410 22.61 20.73 -30.18
C GLN A 410 22.06 19.98 -28.96
N GLY A 411 21.44 18.81 -29.19
CA GLY A 411 20.93 17.94 -28.14
C GLY A 411 22.02 17.13 -27.48
N ILE A 412 21.63 16.24 -26.57
CA ILE A 412 22.56 15.45 -25.76
C ILE A 412 22.75 14.01 -26.25
N LEU A 413 21.98 13.59 -27.26
CA LEU A 413 22.08 12.27 -27.89
C LEU A 413 22.53 12.37 -29.37
N ASP A 414 23.39 11.45 -29.80
CA ASP A 414 23.69 11.27 -31.23
C ASP A 414 22.44 10.76 -31.96
N THR A 415 22.32 11.03 -33.26
CA THR A 415 21.21 10.50 -34.08
C THR A 415 21.33 9.00 -34.41
N PHE A 416 22.29 8.27 -33.82
CA PHE A 416 22.49 6.82 -33.98
C PHE A 416 21.53 6.03 -33.08
N PRO A 417 20.91 4.92 -33.53
CA PRO A 417 21.10 4.18 -34.78
C PRO A 417 20.06 4.52 -35.86
N PHE A 418 19.53 5.74 -35.87
CA PHE A 418 18.44 6.10 -36.76
C PHE A 418 18.94 6.51 -38.15
N ASN A 419 18.07 6.37 -39.15
CA ASN A 419 18.32 6.80 -40.51
C ASN A 419 17.34 7.92 -40.86
N GLY A 420 17.83 9.00 -41.46
CA GLY A 420 16.99 10.14 -41.80
C GLY A 420 17.43 10.85 -43.07
N GLN A 421 16.79 11.98 -43.34
CA GLN A 421 16.96 12.72 -44.59
C GLN A 421 16.96 14.22 -44.38
N ASN A 422 17.97 14.88 -44.94
CA ASN A 422 18.01 16.33 -45.03
C ASN A 422 17.48 16.74 -46.40
N ALA A 423 16.71 17.82 -46.48
CA ALA A 423 16.12 18.26 -47.74
C ALA A 423 16.07 19.78 -47.87
N VAL A 424 16.25 20.24 -49.10
CA VAL A 424 16.02 21.63 -49.50
C VAL A 424 14.79 21.68 -50.41
N PHE A 425 13.94 22.67 -50.19
CA PHE A 425 12.74 22.91 -50.98
C PHE A 425 12.75 24.32 -51.53
N LEU A 426 12.28 24.48 -52.77
CA LEU A 426 12.01 25.76 -53.39
C LEU A 426 10.51 25.86 -53.68
N ASN A 427 9.83 26.83 -53.07
CA ASN A 427 8.36 26.99 -53.10
C ASN A 427 7.61 25.68 -52.78
N GLY A 428 8.08 24.96 -51.74
CA GLY A 428 7.49 23.69 -51.30
C GLY A 428 7.87 22.47 -52.16
N ARG A 429 8.52 22.65 -53.31
CA ARG A 429 9.03 21.53 -54.12
C ARG A 429 10.42 21.13 -53.66
N ARG A 430 10.62 19.87 -53.32
CA ARG A 430 11.96 19.32 -52.99
C ARG A 430 12.90 19.44 -54.19
N VAL A 431 14.04 20.09 -54.00
CA VAL A 431 15.05 20.35 -55.03
C VAL A 431 16.37 19.64 -54.73
N GLU A 432 16.68 19.40 -53.45
CA GLU A 432 17.84 18.62 -53.03
C GLU A 432 17.48 17.73 -51.84
N PHE A 433 18.13 16.57 -51.72
CA PHE A 433 18.10 15.78 -50.50
C PHE A 433 19.37 14.96 -50.30
N THR A 434 19.72 14.72 -49.04
CA THR A 434 20.79 13.80 -48.63
C THR A 434 20.21 12.81 -47.63
N LYS A 435 20.35 11.50 -47.90
CA LYS A 435 20.08 10.48 -46.89
C LYS A 435 21.31 10.31 -46.00
N TRP A 436 21.11 10.10 -44.72
CA TRP A 436 22.15 9.68 -43.78
C TRP A 436 21.67 8.42 -43.06
N ASN A 437 22.62 7.56 -42.71
CA ASN A 437 22.34 6.33 -41.99
C ASN A 437 23.11 6.26 -40.68
N ALA A 438 22.70 5.34 -39.82
CA ALA A 438 23.28 5.06 -38.51
C ALA A 438 24.80 4.86 -38.57
N GLU A 439 25.27 3.88 -39.35
CA GLU A 439 26.67 3.45 -39.38
C GLU A 439 27.63 4.50 -39.96
N SER A 440 27.11 5.44 -40.75
CA SER A 440 27.88 6.53 -41.35
C SER A 440 27.37 7.92 -40.93
N SER A 441 26.70 8.01 -39.76
CA SER A 441 26.17 9.28 -39.23
C SER A 441 27.21 10.37 -39.50
N LYS A 442 26.86 11.28 -40.42
CA LYS A 442 27.81 12.27 -40.88
C LYS A 442 28.25 13.00 -39.62
N THR A 443 29.55 13.23 -39.46
CA THR A 443 30.16 13.70 -38.21
C THR A 443 29.42 14.89 -37.60
N TYR A 444 28.70 15.69 -38.40
CA TYR A 444 27.89 16.82 -37.97
C TYR A 444 26.57 16.54 -37.26
N LEU A 445 26.01 15.32 -37.29
CA LEU A 445 24.81 14.98 -36.50
C LEU A 445 25.16 14.29 -35.18
N LYS A 446 26.46 14.17 -34.88
CA LYS A 446 26.91 13.86 -33.53
C LYS A 446 26.66 15.05 -32.62
N VAL A 447 26.44 14.77 -31.34
CA VAL A 447 26.23 15.77 -30.30
C VAL A 447 27.27 16.88 -30.39
N GLY A 448 26.78 18.12 -30.46
CA GLY A 448 27.60 19.34 -30.49
C GLY A 448 28.31 19.61 -31.82
N ASN A 449 28.15 18.75 -32.83
CA ASN A 449 28.74 19.00 -34.15
C ASN A 449 27.72 19.67 -35.09
N SER A 450 28.27 20.25 -36.17
CA SER A 450 27.49 20.87 -37.24
C SER A 450 28.26 20.87 -38.57
N GLU A 451 27.55 21.04 -39.68
CA GLU A 451 28.11 21.17 -41.03
C GLU A 451 27.40 22.31 -41.76
N THR A 452 28.20 23.25 -42.23
CA THR A 452 27.73 24.30 -43.12
C THR A 452 27.75 23.81 -44.56
N ARG A 453 26.64 24.06 -45.27
CA ARG A 453 26.43 23.70 -46.67
C ARG A 453 25.93 24.90 -47.46
N THR A 454 26.00 24.77 -48.77
CA THR A 454 25.48 25.77 -49.71
C THR A 454 24.55 25.13 -50.72
N TYR A 455 23.46 25.81 -51.06
CA TYR A 455 22.55 25.45 -52.15
C TYR A 455 22.38 26.63 -53.11
N SER A 456 22.73 26.43 -54.38
CA SER A 456 22.53 27.44 -55.44
C SER A 456 21.20 27.21 -56.15
N VAL A 457 20.34 28.23 -56.14
CA VAL A 457 19.05 28.20 -56.83
C VAL A 457 19.26 28.37 -58.32
N ASP A 458 18.67 27.47 -59.12
CA ASP A 458 18.66 27.61 -60.58
C ASP A 458 17.80 28.81 -61.00
N GLN A 459 18.47 29.92 -61.28
CA GLN A 459 17.84 31.19 -61.65
C GLN A 459 16.99 31.11 -62.93
N SER A 460 17.24 30.12 -63.81
CA SER A 460 16.47 29.95 -65.05
C SER A 460 15.01 29.57 -64.78
N THR A 461 14.73 29.00 -63.60
CA THR A 461 13.40 28.60 -63.15
C THR A 461 12.61 29.76 -62.51
N LEU A 462 13.26 30.90 -62.27
CA LEU A 462 12.73 32.03 -61.52
C LEU A 462 12.28 33.17 -62.45
N LYS A 463 11.21 33.88 -62.07
CA LYS A 463 10.67 35.06 -62.73
C LYS A 463 11.00 36.32 -61.93
N THR A 464 11.47 37.36 -62.61
CA THR A 464 11.76 38.66 -62.01
C THR A 464 10.51 39.30 -61.37
N GLY A 465 10.69 39.93 -60.21
CA GLY A 465 9.64 40.54 -59.41
C GLY A 465 8.76 39.56 -58.63
N LYS A 466 9.14 38.26 -58.56
CA LYS A 466 8.41 37.26 -57.77
C LYS A 466 9.18 36.90 -56.50
N THR A 467 8.42 36.71 -55.42
CA THR A 467 8.89 36.18 -54.14
C THR A 467 8.94 34.66 -54.20
N TYR A 468 10.00 34.10 -53.64
CA TYR A 468 10.27 32.68 -53.54
C TYR A 468 10.63 32.33 -52.10
N THR A 469 10.31 31.10 -51.70
CA THR A 469 10.68 30.53 -50.40
C THR A 469 11.68 29.41 -50.62
N VAL A 470 12.79 29.43 -49.89
CA VAL A 470 13.65 28.25 -49.72
C VAL A 470 13.47 27.72 -48.31
N LYS A 471 13.13 26.44 -48.19
CA LYS A 471 13.05 25.72 -46.90
C LYS A 471 14.18 24.72 -46.82
N VAL A 472 14.86 24.66 -45.68
CA VAL A 472 15.83 23.61 -45.38
C VAL A 472 15.34 22.86 -44.15
N CYS A 473 15.39 21.53 -44.19
CA CYS A 473 15.06 20.67 -43.06
C CYS A 473 16.17 19.66 -42.82
N VAL A 474 16.53 19.48 -41.55
CA VAL A 474 17.18 18.29 -41.01
C VAL A 474 16.08 17.36 -40.49
N ASP A 475 16.25 16.05 -40.70
CA ASP A 475 15.20 15.03 -40.50
C ASP A 475 13.80 15.38 -41.01
N ARG A 476 13.71 15.68 -42.31
CA ARG A 476 12.47 16.05 -43.02
C ARG A 476 11.23 15.22 -42.64
N ASN A 477 11.42 13.93 -42.38
CA ASN A 477 10.32 12.99 -42.22
C ASN A 477 9.88 12.83 -40.76
N GLY A 478 10.51 13.52 -39.79
CA GLY A 478 10.24 13.38 -38.36
C GLY A 478 10.42 11.92 -37.90
N VAL A 479 11.51 11.29 -38.34
CA VAL A 479 11.78 9.88 -38.01
C VAL A 479 12.42 9.78 -36.63
N ILE A 480 13.15 10.81 -36.23
CA ILE A 480 13.75 10.95 -34.91
C ILE A 480 12.89 11.96 -34.14
N ALA A 481 12.45 11.57 -32.95
CA ALA A 481 11.87 12.52 -32.01
C ALA A 481 12.98 13.43 -31.44
N GLU A 482 12.75 14.73 -31.47
CA GLU A 482 13.71 15.75 -31.08
C GLU A 482 13.28 16.50 -29.81
N LEU A 483 14.23 17.14 -29.12
CA LEU A 483 13.89 18.03 -27.99
C LEU A 483 13.08 19.25 -28.44
N ASP A 484 13.39 19.81 -29.61
CA ASP A 484 12.69 20.94 -30.20
C ASP A 484 12.42 20.71 -31.69
N GLU A 485 11.26 20.10 -31.95
CA GLU A 485 10.71 19.87 -33.30
C GLU A 485 10.45 21.15 -34.12
N SER A 486 10.64 22.35 -33.54
CA SER A 486 10.42 23.61 -34.24
C SER A 486 11.67 24.18 -34.92
N ASN A 487 12.87 23.69 -34.56
CA ASN A 487 14.14 24.23 -35.05
C ASN A 487 14.80 23.38 -36.16
N ASN A 488 14.28 22.18 -36.42
CA ASN A 488 14.77 21.25 -37.44
C ASN A 488 14.41 21.65 -38.89
N CYS A 489 13.61 22.69 -39.08
CA CYS A 489 13.23 23.24 -40.38
C CYS A 489 13.19 24.78 -40.37
N MET A 490 13.87 25.42 -41.32
CA MET A 490 13.87 26.89 -41.46
C MET A 490 13.49 27.35 -42.88
N GLU A 491 12.85 28.51 -43.01
CA GLU A 491 12.37 29.09 -44.29
C GLU A 491 12.91 30.51 -44.54
N TYR A 492 13.45 30.74 -45.75
CA TYR A 492 13.97 32.04 -46.19
C TYR A 492 13.18 32.56 -47.38
N LEU A 493 12.76 33.82 -47.32
CA LEU A 493 12.05 34.50 -48.40
C LEU A 493 13.01 35.40 -49.18
N PHE A 494 13.01 35.29 -50.51
CA PHE A 494 13.78 36.18 -51.37
C PHE A 494 12.99 36.59 -52.61
N VAL A 495 13.35 37.71 -53.21
CA VAL A 495 12.77 38.20 -54.46
C VAL A 495 13.83 38.12 -55.56
N LYS A 496 13.46 37.59 -56.74
CA LYS A 496 14.32 37.72 -57.91
C LYS A 496 14.18 39.14 -58.45
N ASN A 497 15.20 39.96 -58.24
CA ASN A 497 15.27 41.31 -58.79
C ASN A 497 15.42 41.35 -60.31
#